data_AF-A0A7S4JKA7-F1
#
_entry.id   AF-A0A7S4JKA7-F1
#
_cell.length_a   1.000
_cell.length_b   1.000
_cell.length_c   1.000
_cell.angle_alpha   90.00
_cell.angle_beta   90.00
_cell.angle_gamma   90.00
#
_symmetry.space_group_name_H-M   'P 1'
#
loop_
_entity.id
_entity.type
_entity.pdbx_description
1 polymer ?
#
loop_
_entity_poly.entity_id
_entity_poly.type
_entity_poly.pdbx_seq_one_letter_code
_entity_poly.pdbx_strand_id
1 'polypeptide(L)'
;RQNKADGMVPACGWTGESEWEGYISFNDLPRTYNPPEGFIVSANSYPCGEWYAHFLGKAFVANSRARRIQEVLVDNIQNGEKVTLETSRLLQNDVLDVYSRDTMPFLLPLLQKCSSDNSACAEMHREFSGWNSQLVENSIPSTLWQIFKKKFMRLVLEEKGIVGALRDSVLGRGPHHLAPSSTMGHNLGKNVAKIIKHYGGSLLTSTKFEQCIRDAASETLRECREGGGW
;
A
#
# COMPACT_ATOMS: atom_id res chain seq x y z
N ARG A 1 11.41 -22.39 20.67
CA ARG A 1 11.86 -20.97 20.81
C ARG A 1 11.46 -20.25 19.53
N GLN A 2 11.26 -18.93 19.51
CA GLN A 2 11.06 -18.27 18.21
C GLN A 2 12.42 -18.29 17.49
N ASN A 3 12.50 -19.07 16.41
CA ASN A 3 13.65 -19.13 15.51
C ASN A 3 14.04 -17.68 15.11
N LYS A 4 15.35 -17.35 15.12
CA LYS A 4 15.83 -16.00 14.76
C LYS A 4 15.59 -15.65 13.28
N ALA A 5 15.28 -16.64 12.44
CA ALA A 5 14.93 -16.45 11.04
C ALA A 5 13.45 -16.05 10.91
N ASP A 6 13.21 -14.87 10.33
CA ASP A 6 11.88 -14.32 10.08
C ASP A 6 11.42 -14.46 8.62
N GLY A 7 12.19 -15.21 7.82
CA GLY A 7 11.91 -15.45 6.40
C GLY A 7 12.17 -14.25 5.48
N MET A 8 12.75 -13.16 5.97
CA MET A 8 13.03 -11.97 5.15
C MET A 8 14.39 -12.02 4.47
N VAL A 9 15.36 -12.74 5.03
CA VAL A 9 16.73 -12.89 4.51
C VAL A 9 17.22 -14.33 4.71
N PRO A 10 18.23 -14.78 3.95
CA PRO A 10 18.86 -16.07 4.18
C PRO A 10 19.37 -16.19 5.62
N ALA A 11 19.11 -17.35 6.23
CA ALA A 11 19.57 -17.63 7.58
C ALA A 11 20.98 -18.23 7.60
N CYS A 12 21.70 -18.07 8.72
CA CYS A 12 23.03 -18.65 8.90
C CYS A 12 22.92 -20.15 9.22
N GLY A 13 22.99 -21.01 8.20
CA GLY A 13 22.85 -22.47 8.37
C GLY A 13 23.97 -23.15 9.18
N TRP A 14 25.08 -22.46 9.45
CA TRP A 14 26.21 -23.04 10.20
C TRP A 14 26.13 -22.84 11.72
N THR A 15 25.20 -22.02 12.23
CA THR A 15 25.13 -21.73 13.68
C THR A 15 24.13 -22.62 14.42
N GLY A 16 23.23 -23.30 13.71
CA GLY A 16 22.11 -24.03 14.29
C GLY A 16 21.02 -23.15 14.91
N GLU A 17 21.22 -21.83 15.00
CA GLU A 17 20.25 -20.90 15.64
C GLU A 17 18.99 -20.65 14.80
N SER A 18 19.03 -21.08 13.53
CA SER A 18 17.95 -20.85 12.56
C SER A 18 17.33 -22.13 12.01
N GLU A 19 17.62 -23.26 12.64
CA GLU A 19 17.03 -24.54 12.26
C GLU A 19 15.53 -24.58 12.52
N TRP A 20 14.81 -25.30 11.68
CA TRP A 20 13.40 -25.58 11.92
C TRP A 20 13.27 -26.52 13.11
N GLU A 21 12.48 -26.13 14.12
CA GLU A 21 12.23 -26.95 15.31
C GLU A 21 11.15 -28.03 15.09
N GLY A 22 10.52 -28.05 13.91
CA GLY A 22 9.47 -29.00 13.53
C GLY A 22 8.43 -28.38 12.59
N TYR A 23 7.25 -29.00 12.52
CA TYR A 23 6.10 -28.50 11.77
C TYR A 23 5.02 -28.00 12.73
N ILE A 24 4.27 -26.97 12.31
CA ILE A 24 3.01 -26.62 12.96
C ILE A 24 2.04 -27.78 12.77
N SER A 25 1.38 -28.23 13.84
CA SER A 25 0.44 -29.34 13.74
C SER A 25 -0.78 -28.93 12.89
N PHE A 26 -1.39 -29.90 12.19
CA PHE A 26 -2.59 -29.62 11.38
C PHE A 26 -3.72 -28.98 12.21
N ASN A 27 -3.86 -29.37 13.48
CA ASN A 27 -4.89 -28.84 14.37
C ASN A 27 -4.65 -27.40 14.80
N ASP A 28 -3.39 -26.96 14.74
CA ASP A 28 -2.98 -25.60 15.07
C ASP A 28 -2.98 -24.68 13.84
N LEU A 29 -3.32 -25.17 12.64
CA LEU A 29 -3.43 -24.31 11.46
C LEU A 29 -4.64 -23.36 11.60
N PRO A 30 -4.55 -22.11 11.08
CA PRO A 30 -5.67 -21.17 11.14
C PRO A 30 -6.86 -21.71 10.35
N ARG A 31 -8.01 -21.79 11.00
CA ARG A 31 -9.26 -22.27 10.40
C ARG A 31 -10.45 -21.58 11.03
N THR A 32 -11.50 -21.44 10.24
CA THR A 32 -12.82 -21.02 10.68
C THR A 32 -13.87 -21.80 9.91
N TYR A 33 -15.01 -22.06 10.54
CA TYR A 33 -16.14 -22.77 9.95
C TYR A 33 -17.42 -22.10 10.42
N ASN A 34 -18.26 -21.70 9.47
CA ASN A 34 -19.49 -20.92 9.71
C ASN A 34 -19.28 -19.77 10.72
N PRO A 35 -18.36 -18.82 10.44
CA PRO A 35 -18.13 -17.69 11.32
C PRO A 35 -19.43 -16.91 11.54
N PRO A 36 -19.68 -16.36 12.75
CA PRO A 36 -20.92 -15.65 13.07
C PRO A 36 -21.16 -14.41 12.19
N GLU A 37 -20.10 -13.85 11.61
CA GLU A 37 -20.18 -12.75 10.64
C GLU A 37 -20.84 -13.17 9.31
N GLY A 38 -20.97 -14.47 9.04
CA GLY A 38 -21.67 -15.00 7.87
C GLY A 38 -20.86 -14.99 6.57
N PHE A 39 -19.58 -14.57 6.60
CA PHE A 39 -18.71 -14.57 5.43
C PHE A 39 -17.24 -14.82 5.81
N ILE A 40 -16.42 -15.21 4.82
CA ILE A 40 -14.97 -15.33 4.92
C ILE A 40 -14.36 -14.51 3.78
N VAL A 41 -13.37 -13.67 4.08
CA VAL A 41 -12.60 -12.92 3.07
C VAL A 41 -11.15 -13.39 3.08
N SER A 42 -10.64 -13.74 1.90
CA SER A 42 -9.22 -13.98 1.68
C SER A 42 -8.77 -13.25 0.42
N ALA A 43 -7.76 -12.40 0.55
CA ALA A 43 -7.17 -11.66 -0.56
C ALA A 43 -5.64 -11.57 -0.41
N ASN A 44 -5.00 -12.71 -0.11
CA ASN A 44 -3.54 -12.85 0.06
C ASN A 44 -2.94 -11.99 1.21
N SER A 45 -3.80 -11.42 2.06
CA SER A 45 -3.42 -10.76 3.30
C SER A 45 -3.06 -11.78 4.38
N TYR A 46 -2.45 -11.32 5.46
CA TYR A 46 -2.19 -12.15 6.63
C TYR A 46 -3.50 -12.79 7.13
N PRO A 47 -3.58 -14.13 7.29
CA PRO A 47 -4.85 -14.82 7.55
C PRO A 47 -5.24 -14.86 9.03
N CYS A 48 -4.42 -14.32 9.93
CA CYS A 48 -4.58 -14.46 11.38
C CYS A 48 -4.66 -13.09 12.09
N GLY A 49 -5.14 -13.10 13.33
CA GLY A 49 -5.04 -11.98 14.26
C GLY A 49 -3.97 -12.22 15.33
N GLU A 50 -3.93 -11.33 16.33
CA GLU A 50 -3.02 -11.44 17.49
C GLU A 50 -3.22 -12.73 18.31
N TRP A 51 -4.38 -13.37 18.16
CA TRP A 51 -4.72 -14.65 18.80
C TRP A 51 -3.88 -15.84 18.32
N TYR A 52 -3.23 -15.74 17.16
CA TYR A 52 -2.54 -16.87 16.56
C TYR A 52 -1.09 -16.97 17.04
N ALA A 53 -0.76 -18.09 17.70
CA ALA A 53 0.50 -18.26 18.40
C ALA A 53 1.72 -18.53 17.49
N HIS A 54 1.49 -19.05 16.27
CA HIS A 54 2.57 -19.46 15.39
C HIS A 54 2.94 -18.37 14.39
N PHE A 55 4.23 -18.25 14.11
CA PHE A 55 4.74 -17.34 13.09
C PHE A 55 4.52 -17.94 11.69
N LEU A 56 3.84 -17.21 10.79
CA LEU A 56 3.61 -17.63 9.40
C LEU A 56 4.43 -16.85 8.36
N GLY A 57 5.38 -16.02 8.81
CA GLY A 57 6.16 -15.14 7.94
C GLY A 57 5.77 -13.67 8.05
N LYS A 58 6.45 -12.82 7.28
CA LYS A 58 6.22 -11.37 7.19
C LYS A 58 5.77 -10.89 5.81
N ALA A 59 5.95 -11.70 4.77
CA ALA A 59 5.75 -11.31 3.37
C ALA A 59 4.32 -11.60 2.88
N PHE A 60 3.35 -10.83 3.37
CA PHE A 60 1.95 -10.89 2.93
C PHE A 60 1.59 -9.68 2.08
N VAL A 61 0.59 -9.83 1.21
CA VAL A 61 0.06 -8.71 0.43
C VAL A 61 -0.68 -7.76 1.36
N ALA A 62 -0.60 -6.47 1.05
CA ALA A 62 -1.29 -5.42 1.76
C ALA A 62 -2.82 -5.68 1.82
N ASN A 63 -3.47 -5.40 2.95
CA ASN A 63 -4.86 -5.85 3.20
C ASN A 63 -5.95 -5.05 2.46
N SER A 64 -5.61 -4.13 1.55
CA SER A 64 -6.57 -3.22 0.91
C SER A 64 -7.73 -3.96 0.25
N ARG A 65 -7.45 -5.02 -0.52
CA ARG A 65 -8.49 -5.82 -1.19
C ARG A 65 -9.39 -6.54 -0.19
N ALA A 66 -8.81 -7.18 0.82
CA ALA A 66 -9.57 -7.85 1.86
C ALA A 66 -10.47 -6.86 2.61
N ARG A 67 -9.92 -5.70 2.99
CA ARG A 67 -10.67 -4.63 3.63
C ARG A 67 -11.80 -4.11 2.75
N ARG A 68 -11.56 -3.88 1.46
CA ARG A 68 -12.60 -3.38 0.55
C ARG A 68 -13.73 -4.39 0.37
N ILE A 69 -13.42 -5.66 0.18
CA ILE A 69 -14.43 -6.73 0.10
C ILE A 69 -15.23 -6.78 1.41
N GLN A 70 -14.54 -6.76 2.55
CA GLN A 70 -15.20 -6.76 3.86
C GLN A 70 -16.13 -5.56 4.05
N GLU A 71 -15.69 -4.34 3.67
CA GLU A 71 -16.53 -3.13 3.74
C GLU A 71 -17.84 -3.30 2.96
N VAL A 72 -17.79 -3.84 1.73
CA VAL A 72 -18.99 -4.07 0.90
C VAL A 72 -19.89 -5.17 1.48
N LEU A 73 -19.31 -6.28 1.96
CA LEU A 73 -20.09 -7.38 2.55
C LEU A 73 -20.78 -6.94 3.85
N VAL A 74 -20.07 -6.21 4.70
CA VAL A 74 -20.63 -5.69 5.96
C VAL A 74 -21.74 -4.69 5.68
N ASP A 75 -21.57 -3.77 4.73
CA ASP A 75 -22.60 -2.79 4.36
C ASP A 75 -23.88 -3.47 3.84
N ASN A 76 -23.76 -4.45 2.93
CA ASN A 76 -24.91 -5.24 2.47
C ASN A 76 -25.66 -5.92 3.64
N ILE A 77 -24.92 -6.59 4.52
CA ILE A 77 -25.51 -7.31 5.66
C ILE A 77 -26.20 -6.34 6.61
N GLN A 78 -25.57 -5.19 6.92
CA GLN A 78 -26.14 -4.17 7.80
C GLN A 78 -27.41 -3.55 7.20
N ASN A 79 -27.48 -3.42 5.87
CA ASN A 79 -28.65 -2.93 5.15
C ASN A 79 -29.72 -4.02 4.90
N GLY A 80 -29.50 -5.25 5.39
CA GLY A 80 -30.43 -6.38 5.18
C GLY A 80 -30.45 -6.91 3.75
N GLU A 81 -29.45 -6.55 2.95
CA GLU A 81 -29.31 -6.94 1.55
C GLU A 81 -28.60 -8.29 1.41
N LYS A 82 -29.06 -9.10 0.46
CA LYS A 82 -28.37 -10.35 0.12
C LYS A 82 -27.17 -10.06 -0.77
N VAL A 83 -26.08 -10.79 -0.54
CA VAL A 83 -24.97 -10.87 -1.50
C VAL A 83 -25.46 -11.66 -2.72
N THR A 84 -25.51 -11.00 -3.88
CA THR A 84 -26.00 -11.59 -5.13
C THR A 84 -24.88 -11.84 -6.14
N LEU A 85 -25.22 -12.44 -7.28
CA LEU A 85 -24.32 -12.51 -8.44
C LEU A 85 -23.89 -11.10 -8.90
N GLU A 86 -24.81 -10.13 -8.84
CA GLU A 86 -24.51 -8.74 -9.21
C GLU A 86 -23.55 -8.09 -8.22
N THR A 87 -23.73 -8.30 -6.91
CA THR A 87 -22.76 -7.88 -5.88
C THR A 87 -21.37 -8.43 -6.18
N SER A 88 -21.28 -9.71 -6.58
CA SER A 88 -20.01 -10.35 -6.93
C SER A 88 -19.39 -9.73 -8.18
N ARG A 89 -20.20 -9.40 -9.20
CA ARG A 89 -19.76 -8.73 -10.43
C ARG A 89 -19.21 -7.33 -10.14
N LEU A 90 -19.89 -6.56 -9.27
CA LEU A 90 -19.43 -5.24 -8.85
C LEU A 90 -18.11 -5.32 -8.09
N LEU A 91 -17.96 -6.27 -7.16
CA LEU A 91 -16.72 -6.50 -6.43
C LEU A 91 -15.53 -6.85 -7.35
N GLN A 92 -15.76 -7.64 -8.41
CA GLN A 92 -14.72 -7.97 -9.39
C GLN A 92 -14.25 -6.76 -10.20
N ASN A 93 -15.09 -5.72 -10.31
CA ASN A 93 -14.78 -4.48 -11.04
C ASN A 93 -14.57 -3.29 -10.09
N ASP A 94 -14.39 -3.52 -8.78
CA ASP A 94 -14.16 -2.45 -7.82
C ASP A 94 -12.75 -1.87 -8.02
N VAL A 95 -12.69 -0.58 -8.35
CA VAL A 95 -11.44 0.17 -8.63
C VAL A 95 -11.13 1.22 -7.57
N LEU A 96 -11.74 1.12 -6.38
CA LEU A 96 -11.43 2.02 -5.28
C LEU A 96 -10.02 1.74 -4.75
N ASP A 97 -9.13 2.73 -4.83
CA ASP A 97 -7.83 2.63 -4.14
C ASP A 97 -7.98 3.00 -2.67
N VAL A 98 -8.09 1.97 -1.83
CA VAL A 98 -8.18 2.12 -0.37
C VAL A 98 -7.04 2.97 0.20
N TYR A 99 -5.85 2.91 -0.40
CA TYR A 99 -4.70 3.68 0.09
C TYR A 99 -4.78 5.16 -0.26
N SER A 100 -5.20 5.57 -1.45
CA SER A 100 -5.45 7.00 -1.71
C SER A 100 -6.55 7.52 -0.79
N ARG A 101 -7.69 6.81 -0.66
CA ARG A 101 -8.80 7.20 0.23
C ARG A 101 -8.32 7.50 1.65
N ASP A 102 -7.50 6.60 2.19
CA ASP A 102 -6.95 6.71 3.54
C ASP A 102 -5.83 7.77 3.66
N THR A 103 -5.20 8.16 2.56
CA THR A 103 -4.07 9.09 2.53
C THR A 103 -4.51 10.53 2.31
N MET A 104 -5.56 10.77 1.53
CA MET A 104 -6.01 12.11 1.16
C MET A 104 -6.27 13.05 2.34
N PRO A 105 -6.88 12.61 3.47
CA PRO A 105 -7.06 13.48 4.63
C PRO A 105 -5.75 14.06 5.21
N PHE A 106 -4.62 13.41 4.96
CA PHE A 106 -3.30 13.82 5.44
C PHE A 106 -2.47 14.50 4.34
N LEU A 107 -2.63 14.08 3.08
CA LEU A 107 -1.90 14.66 1.95
C LEU A 107 -2.44 16.03 1.55
N LEU A 108 -3.76 16.24 1.56
CA LEU A 108 -4.37 17.53 1.15
C LEU A 108 -3.85 18.71 2.00
N PRO A 109 -3.83 18.65 3.35
CA PRO A 109 -3.25 19.72 4.16
C PRO A 109 -1.77 19.99 3.85
N LEU A 110 -0.98 18.96 3.52
CA LEU A 110 0.43 19.11 3.17
C LEU A 110 0.61 19.78 1.82
N LEU A 111 -0.18 19.39 0.81
CA LEU A 111 -0.17 20.05 -0.50
C LEU A 111 -0.62 21.51 -0.38
N GLN A 112 -1.64 21.79 0.43
CA GLN A 112 -2.10 23.16 0.71
C GLN A 112 -1.03 23.98 1.45
N LYS A 113 -0.31 23.40 2.40
CA LYS A 113 0.82 24.06 3.06
C LYS A 113 1.93 24.39 2.06
N CYS A 114 2.22 23.45 1.16
CA CYS A 114 3.25 23.62 0.15
C CYS A 114 2.82 24.51 -1.03
N SER A 115 1.55 24.89 -1.14
CA SER A 115 1.06 25.64 -2.31
C SER A 115 1.53 27.09 -2.34
N SER A 116 2.02 27.65 -1.22
CA SER A 116 2.46 29.04 -1.11
C SER A 116 3.63 29.38 -2.05
N ASP A 117 4.49 28.39 -2.31
CA ASP A 117 5.78 28.54 -2.97
C ASP A 117 6.02 27.41 -4.00
N ASN A 118 5.03 26.55 -4.23
CA ASN A 118 5.06 25.53 -5.28
C ASN A 118 3.69 25.41 -5.98
N SER A 119 3.63 25.85 -7.24
CA SER A 119 2.40 25.83 -8.04
C SER A 119 1.92 24.41 -8.37
N ALA A 120 2.82 23.44 -8.46
CA ALA A 120 2.45 22.04 -8.67
C ALA A 120 1.70 21.45 -7.45
N CYS A 121 2.10 21.82 -6.24
CA CYS A 121 1.34 21.49 -5.03
C CYS A 121 -0.05 22.12 -5.04
N ALA A 122 -0.15 23.39 -5.47
CA ALA A 122 -1.44 24.08 -5.59
C ALA A 122 -2.39 23.38 -6.58
N GLU A 123 -1.87 22.94 -7.73
CA GLU A 123 -2.63 22.23 -8.75
C GLU A 123 -3.04 20.83 -8.31
N MET A 124 -2.10 20.03 -7.79
CA MET A 124 -2.44 18.71 -7.25
C MET A 124 -3.44 18.78 -6.10
N HIS A 125 -3.35 19.81 -5.24
CA HIS A 125 -4.36 20.03 -4.20
C HIS A 125 -5.75 20.23 -4.81
N ARG A 126 -5.88 21.02 -5.88
CA ARG A 126 -7.17 21.22 -6.58
C ARG A 126 -7.68 19.92 -7.20
N GLU A 127 -6.83 19.18 -7.91
CA GLU A 127 -7.23 17.92 -8.58
C GLU A 127 -7.65 16.83 -7.59
N PHE A 128 -6.98 16.74 -6.45
CA PHE A 128 -7.35 15.79 -5.40
C PHE A 128 -8.52 16.25 -4.52
N SER A 129 -8.83 17.55 -4.52
CA SER A 129 -9.95 18.08 -3.74
C SER A 129 -11.27 17.51 -4.26
N GLY A 130 -11.94 16.71 -3.43
CA GLY A 130 -13.19 16.03 -3.81
C GLY A 130 -13.00 14.75 -4.63
N TRP A 131 -11.77 14.31 -4.89
CA TRP A 131 -11.55 13.02 -5.56
C TRP A 131 -11.99 11.86 -4.65
N ASN A 132 -12.86 11.01 -5.18
CA ASN A 132 -13.43 9.87 -4.47
C ASN A 132 -12.52 8.62 -4.46
N SER A 133 -11.26 8.74 -4.88
CA SER A 133 -10.28 7.64 -4.87
C SER A 133 -10.59 6.47 -5.82
N GLN A 134 -11.49 6.66 -6.78
CA GLN A 134 -11.81 5.67 -7.81
C GLN A 134 -10.79 5.77 -8.97
N LEU A 135 -10.10 4.67 -9.28
CA LEU A 135 -9.12 4.56 -10.36
C LEU A 135 -9.78 4.28 -11.72
N VAL A 136 -10.59 5.23 -12.20
CA VAL A 136 -11.31 5.13 -13.49
C VAL A 136 -10.52 5.76 -14.65
N GLU A 137 -10.80 5.33 -15.88
CA GLU A 137 -10.05 5.68 -17.10
C GLU A 137 -9.88 7.19 -17.31
N ASN A 138 -10.94 7.98 -17.14
CA ASN A 138 -10.97 9.42 -17.38
C ASN A 138 -10.79 10.25 -16.10
N SER A 139 -9.92 9.79 -15.18
CA SER A 139 -9.66 10.47 -13.91
C SER A 139 -8.24 11.03 -13.86
N ILE A 140 -8.12 12.34 -14.07
CA ILE A 140 -6.87 13.09 -13.86
C ILE A 140 -6.26 12.80 -12.47
N PRO A 141 -6.99 12.92 -11.34
CA PRO A 141 -6.41 12.61 -10.03
C PRO A 141 -5.98 11.13 -9.89
N SER A 142 -6.59 10.19 -10.60
CA SER A 142 -6.10 8.80 -10.61
C SER A 142 -4.69 8.73 -11.19
N THR A 143 -4.47 9.32 -12.37
CA THR A 143 -3.15 9.37 -13.01
C THR A 143 -2.12 10.08 -12.12
N LEU A 144 -2.49 11.25 -11.59
CA LEU A 144 -1.62 12.01 -10.69
C LEU A 144 -1.22 11.21 -9.46
N TRP A 145 -2.17 10.52 -8.81
CA TRP A 145 -1.87 9.70 -7.64
C TRP A 145 -0.93 8.53 -7.96
N GLN A 146 -1.15 7.83 -9.07
CA GLN A 146 -0.35 6.66 -9.45
C GLN A 146 1.12 7.02 -9.70
N ILE A 147 1.37 8.22 -10.24
CA ILE A 147 2.71 8.73 -10.53
C ILE A 147 3.31 9.36 -9.28
N PHE A 148 2.57 10.23 -8.58
CA PHE A 148 3.00 10.90 -7.36
C PHE A 148 3.51 9.93 -6.31
N LYS A 149 2.77 8.86 -6.02
CA LYS A 149 3.16 7.91 -4.97
C LYS A 149 4.50 7.21 -5.24
N LYS A 150 4.81 6.95 -6.52
CA LYS A 150 6.11 6.39 -6.94
C LYS A 150 7.23 7.40 -6.76
N LYS A 151 7.03 8.64 -7.24
CA LYS A 151 8.02 9.72 -7.13
C LYS A 151 8.29 10.12 -5.69
N PHE A 152 7.23 10.29 -4.90
CA PHE A 152 7.34 10.58 -3.48
C PHE A 152 8.12 9.50 -2.72
N MET A 153 7.79 8.22 -2.92
CA MET A 153 8.54 7.13 -2.29
C MET A 153 10.01 7.12 -2.75
N ARG A 154 10.27 7.35 -4.04
CA ARG A 154 11.64 7.43 -4.58
C ARG A 154 12.45 8.51 -3.86
N LEU A 155 11.90 9.72 -3.74
CA LEU A 155 12.55 10.86 -3.10
C LEU A 155 12.79 10.61 -1.60
N VAL A 156 11.81 10.03 -0.89
CA VAL A 156 11.98 9.66 0.52
C VAL A 156 13.09 8.62 0.70
N LEU A 157 13.18 7.63 -0.18
CA LEU A 157 14.25 6.62 -0.14
C LEU A 157 15.62 7.25 -0.38
N GLU A 158 15.74 8.13 -1.37
CA GLU A 158 16.97 8.85 -1.70
C GLU A 158 17.43 9.75 -0.54
N GLU A 159 16.52 10.46 0.12
CA GLU A 159 16.80 11.25 1.33
C GLU A 159 17.33 10.40 2.50
N LYS A 160 17.01 9.10 2.53
CA LYS A 160 17.54 8.13 3.50
C LYS A 160 18.81 7.42 3.02
N GLY A 161 19.37 7.82 1.86
CA GLY A 161 20.54 7.20 1.25
C GLY A 161 20.26 5.84 0.61
N ILE A 162 19.00 5.46 0.42
CA ILE A 162 18.60 4.22 -0.24
C ILE A 162 18.50 4.49 -1.75
N VAL A 163 19.51 4.03 -2.49
CA VAL A 163 19.66 4.28 -3.94
C VAL A 163 19.87 2.98 -4.73
N GLY A 164 19.92 3.10 -6.06
CA GLY A 164 20.25 2.00 -6.96
C GLY A 164 19.26 0.83 -6.91
N ALA A 165 19.78 -0.39 -7.03
CA ALA A 165 18.97 -1.61 -7.13
C ALA A 165 18.03 -1.82 -5.93
N LEU A 166 18.43 -1.41 -4.72
CA LEU A 166 17.60 -1.54 -3.53
C LEU A 166 16.37 -0.62 -3.61
N ARG A 167 16.58 0.66 -3.96
CA ARG A 167 15.49 1.62 -4.19
C ARG A 167 14.54 1.12 -5.27
N ASP A 168 15.10 0.67 -6.39
CA ASP A 168 14.33 0.16 -7.52
C ASP A 168 13.48 -1.07 -7.13
N SER A 169 14.05 -1.99 -6.34
CA SER A 169 13.32 -3.16 -5.83
C SER A 169 12.16 -2.76 -4.91
N VAL A 170 12.37 -1.79 -4.01
CA VAL A 170 11.29 -1.25 -3.15
C VAL A 170 10.19 -0.60 -3.98
N LEU A 171 10.54 0.06 -5.08
CA LEU A 171 9.58 0.64 -6.04
C LEU A 171 8.91 -0.40 -6.94
N GLY A 172 9.26 -1.68 -6.80
CA GLY A 172 8.63 -2.79 -7.50
C GLY A 172 9.36 -3.27 -8.75
N ARG A 173 10.56 -2.76 -9.05
CA ARG A 173 11.39 -3.28 -10.13
C ARG A 173 11.95 -4.64 -9.71
N GLY A 174 11.71 -5.66 -10.51
CA GLY A 174 12.22 -6.99 -10.22
C GLY A 174 13.71 -7.13 -10.55
N PRO A 175 14.35 -8.20 -10.05
CA PRO A 175 15.80 -8.39 -10.12
C PRO A 175 16.30 -8.74 -11.52
N HIS A 176 15.40 -9.12 -12.45
CA HIS A 176 15.77 -9.64 -13.76
C HIS A 176 14.66 -9.37 -14.78
N HIS A 177 14.97 -9.33 -16.08
CA HIS A 177 13.96 -9.06 -17.12
C HIS A 177 12.89 -10.17 -17.23
N LEU A 178 13.23 -11.42 -16.86
CA LEU A 178 12.29 -12.54 -16.75
C LEU A 178 11.43 -12.51 -15.48
N ALA A 179 11.85 -11.73 -14.48
CA ALA A 179 11.10 -11.48 -13.26
C ALA A 179 11.04 -9.96 -13.05
N PRO A 180 10.29 -9.22 -13.91
CA PRO A 180 10.42 -7.78 -14.05
C PRO A 180 9.78 -7.01 -12.89
N SER A 181 9.03 -7.69 -12.02
CA SER A 181 8.37 -7.11 -10.85
C SER A 181 8.88 -7.71 -9.55
N SER A 182 8.97 -6.86 -8.53
CA SER A 182 9.25 -7.24 -7.14
C SER A 182 7.95 -7.17 -6.33
N THR A 183 7.71 -8.15 -5.47
CA THR A 183 6.55 -8.18 -4.57
C THR A 183 6.54 -7.03 -3.57
N MET A 184 7.69 -6.37 -3.35
CA MET A 184 7.80 -5.14 -2.58
C MET A 184 6.92 -4.01 -3.15
N GLY A 185 6.76 -3.96 -4.47
CA GLY A 185 5.94 -2.96 -5.16
C GLY A 185 4.46 -3.02 -4.76
N HIS A 186 3.94 -4.20 -4.40
CA HIS A 186 2.56 -4.35 -3.92
C HIS A 186 2.28 -3.56 -2.63
N ASN A 187 3.33 -3.26 -1.86
CA ASN A 187 3.23 -2.51 -0.61
C ASN A 187 3.43 -1.00 -0.79
N LEU A 188 3.68 -0.50 -2.01
CA LEU A 188 3.97 0.90 -2.26
C LEU A 188 2.87 1.82 -1.72
N GLY A 189 1.60 1.57 -2.07
CA GLY A 189 0.46 2.38 -1.59
C GLY A 189 0.35 2.38 -0.06
N LYS A 190 0.47 1.20 0.57
CA LYS A 190 0.49 1.03 2.03
C LYS A 190 1.61 1.85 2.68
N ASN A 191 2.82 1.77 2.12
CA ASN A 191 4.00 2.42 2.68
C ASN A 191 3.93 3.93 2.52
N VAL A 192 3.49 4.44 1.35
CA VAL A 192 3.25 5.87 1.11
C VAL A 192 2.19 6.39 2.09
N ALA A 193 1.06 5.70 2.24
CA ALA A 193 0.01 6.07 3.18
C ALA A 193 0.54 6.14 4.62
N LYS A 194 1.35 5.15 5.03
CA LYS A 194 1.97 5.14 6.36
C LYS A 194 2.91 6.34 6.55
N ILE A 195 3.78 6.62 5.58
CA ILE A 195 4.75 7.72 5.66
C ILE A 195 4.04 9.08 5.75
N ILE A 196 3.04 9.33 4.90
CA ILE A 196 2.27 10.57 4.89
C ILE A 196 1.50 10.79 6.21
N LYS A 197 0.86 9.73 6.75
CA LYS A 197 0.16 9.79 8.04
C LYS A 197 1.09 10.13 9.22
N HIS A 198 2.39 9.82 9.11
CA HIS A 198 3.39 10.08 10.14
C HIS A 198 4.25 11.30 9.81
N TYR A 199 3.75 12.25 9.01
CA TYR A 199 4.38 13.55 8.87
C TYR A 199 4.66 14.19 10.24
N GLY A 200 5.87 14.75 10.42
CA GLY A 200 6.36 15.22 11.72
C GLY A 200 6.95 14.12 12.61
N GLY A 201 6.96 12.85 12.15
CA GLY A 201 7.66 11.75 12.80
C GLY A 201 9.18 11.77 12.56
N SER A 202 9.88 10.73 13.02
CA SER A 202 11.34 10.64 13.00
C SER A 202 11.97 10.23 11.67
N LEU A 203 11.18 9.86 10.66
CA LEU A 203 11.71 9.34 9.39
C LEU A 203 12.51 10.42 8.64
N LEU A 204 11.92 11.61 8.50
CA LEU A 204 12.50 12.82 7.90
C LEU A 204 12.12 14.02 8.77
N THR A 205 12.96 15.05 8.80
CA THR A 205 12.56 16.34 9.37
C THR A 205 11.40 16.93 8.55
N SER A 206 10.54 17.74 9.17
CA SER A 206 9.40 18.34 8.48
C SER A 206 9.81 19.09 7.21
N THR A 207 10.94 19.81 7.24
CA THR A 207 11.48 20.52 6.08
C THR A 207 11.84 19.58 4.93
N LYS A 208 12.57 18.48 5.20
CA LYS A 208 12.91 17.50 4.16
C LYS A 208 11.69 16.76 3.62
N PHE A 209 10.72 16.49 4.50
CA PHE A 209 9.47 15.87 4.11
C PHE A 209 8.67 16.77 3.16
N GLU A 210 8.50 18.04 3.52
CA GLU A 210 7.84 19.05 2.67
C GLU A 210 8.56 19.23 1.34
N GLN A 211 9.90 19.20 1.34
CA GLN A 211 10.68 19.22 0.11
C GLN A 211 10.37 18.01 -0.79
N CYS A 212 10.28 16.80 -0.22
CA CYS A 212 9.86 15.60 -0.98
C CYS A 212 8.44 15.75 -1.56
N ILE A 213 7.51 16.38 -0.85
CA ILE A 213 6.14 16.65 -1.35
C ILE A 213 6.19 17.59 -2.56
N ARG A 214 6.97 18.68 -2.46
CA ARG A 214 7.16 19.68 -3.52
C ARG A 214 7.76 19.06 -4.78
N ASP A 215 8.84 18.31 -4.61
CA ASP A 215 9.56 17.71 -5.73
C ASP A 215 8.73 16.61 -6.38
N ALA A 216 8.07 15.77 -5.58
CA ALA A 216 7.15 14.75 -6.10
C ALA A 216 6.01 15.39 -6.91
N ALA A 217 5.43 16.49 -6.42
CA ALA A 217 4.35 17.18 -7.13
C ALA A 217 4.84 17.78 -8.46
N SER A 218 5.94 18.51 -8.42
CA SER A 218 6.56 19.13 -9.61
C SER A 218 6.95 18.09 -10.66
N GLU A 219 7.57 16.99 -10.25
CA GLU A 219 7.94 15.90 -11.16
C GLU A 219 6.72 15.14 -11.70
N THR A 220 5.65 15.01 -10.92
CA THR A 220 4.41 14.35 -11.35
C THR A 220 3.75 15.12 -12.49
N LEU A 221 3.52 16.43 -12.30
CA LEU A 221 2.88 17.24 -13.31
C LEU A 221 3.72 17.36 -14.58
N ARG A 222 5.04 17.46 -14.44
CA ARG A 222 5.95 17.48 -15.59
C ARG A 222 5.82 16.21 -16.43
N GLU A 223 5.87 15.04 -15.80
CA GLU A 223 5.74 13.76 -16.51
C GLU A 223 4.37 13.62 -17.19
N CYS A 224 3.28 14.00 -16.51
CA CYS A 224 1.95 13.97 -17.10
C CYS A 224 1.80 14.89 -18.32
N ARG A 225 2.50 16.03 -18.35
CA ARG A 225 2.43 17.00 -19.46
C ARG A 225 3.29 16.56 -20.65
N GLU A 226 4.50 16.07 -20.38
CA GLU A 226 5.44 15.61 -21.42
C GLU A 226 4.96 14.32 -22.12
N GLY A 227 4.21 13.47 -21.42
CA GLY A 227 3.68 12.21 -21.93
C GLY A 227 2.51 12.33 -22.92
N GLY A 228 2.17 13.54 -23.40
CA GLY A 228 1.03 13.78 -24.31
C GLY A 228 -0.25 14.18 -23.59
N GLY A 229 -0.13 15.15 -22.67
CA GLY A 229 -1.10 15.48 -21.63
C GLY A 229 -2.58 15.71 -22.03
N TRP A 230 -3.40 15.63 -20.99
CA TRP A 230 -4.80 16.04 -20.88
C TRP A 230 -4.97 17.55 -21.05
#